data_AF-A0A8S0U843-F1
#
_entry.id   AF-A0A8S0U843-F1
#
_cell.length_a   1.000
_cell.length_b   1.000
_cell.length_c   1.000
_cell.angle_alpha   90.00
_cell.angle_beta   90.00
_cell.angle_gamma   90.00
#
_symmetry.space_group_name_H-M   'P 1'
#
loop_
_entity.id
_entity.type
_entity.pdbx_description
1 polymer ?
#
loop_
_entity_poly.entity_id
_entity_poly.type
_entity_poly.pdbx_seq_one_letter_code
_entity_poly.pdbx_strand_id
1 'polypeptide(L)' 'MDQRSPLHFSSHCYSLRRSTLHRVMPTGQTRYSMAFFLDPNPDCVVECLETCCSESYPPRFPPIRSGDYMEERFKLTYGS' A
#
# COMPACT_ATOMS: atom_id res chain seq x y z
N MET A 1 1.20 -11.55 -5.26
CA MET A 1 1.52 -10.25 -4.66
C MET A 1 1.13 -10.29 -3.20
N ASP A 2 2.08 -10.60 -2.33
CA ASP A 2 1.91 -10.32 -0.90
C ASP A 2 1.85 -8.80 -0.74
N GLN A 3 0.64 -8.26 -0.59
CA GLN A 3 0.42 -6.84 -0.31
C GLN A 3 0.43 -6.57 1.20
N ARG A 4 1.17 -7.35 2.01
CA ARG A 4 1.71 -6.83 3.29
C ARG A 4 2.82 -5.83 2.99
N SER A 5 2.47 -4.82 2.23
CA SER A 5 3.36 -3.72 1.98
C SER A 5 3.27 -2.71 3.12
N PRO A 6 4.38 -2.08 3.51
CA PRO A 6 4.48 -1.18 4.66
C PRO A 6 3.72 0.14 4.50
N LEU A 7 2.79 0.26 3.55
CA LEU A 7 1.96 1.44 3.44
C LEU A 7 0.90 1.43 4.54
N HIS A 8 1.30 2.12 5.59
CA HIS A 8 0.53 2.75 6.61
C HIS A 8 -0.01 1.91 7.77
N PHE A 9 -0.11 2.68 8.84
CA PHE A 9 -1.01 2.59 9.97
C PHE A 9 -0.36 2.01 11.24
N SER A 10 -0.20 2.91 12.21
CA SER A 10 -0.29 2.57 13.63
C SER A 10 -1.51 1.68 13.81
N SER A 11 -1.43 0.65 14.63
CA SER A 11 -2.53 -0.28 14.85
C SER A 11 -3.83 0.31 15.48
N HIS A 12 -3.90 1.62 15.82
CA HIS A 12 -5.18 2.33 16.05
C HIS A 12 -5.89 2.65 14.72
N CYS A 13 -5.12 2.95 13.67
CA CYS A 13 -5.63 3.24 12.33
C CYS A 13 -5.51 2.04 11.36
N TYR A 14 -4.71 1.02 11.69
CA TYR A 14 -4.56 -0.17 10.85
C TYR A 14 -5.86 -0.95 10.76
N SER A 15 -6.76 -0.84 11.75
CA SER A 15 -8.12 -1.38 11.63
C SER A 15 -9.01 -0.57 10.69
N LEU A 16 -8.73 0.74 10.50
CA LEU A 16 -9.60 1.66 9.77
C LEU A 16 -9.40 1.61 8.25
N ARG A 17 -8.16 1.43 7.76
CA ARG A 17 -7.89 1.29 6.32
C ARG A 17 -6.82 0.22 6.06
N ARG A 18 -7.21 -0.92 5.50
CA ARG A 18 -6.28 -1.99 5.09
C ARG A 18 -6.38 -2.20 3.59
N SER A 19 -5.24 -2.42 2.95
CA SER A 19 -5.20 -2.96 1.58
C SER A 19 -5.86 -4.33 1.59
N THR A 20 -6.96 -4.47 0.85
CA THR A 20 -7.72 -5.72 0.79
C THR A 20 -7.07 -6.68 -0.20
N LEU A 21 -6.73 -7.87 0.27
CA LEU A 21 -6.29 -8.94 -0.63
C LEU A 21 -7.47 -9.36 -1.51
N HIS A 22 -7.29 -9.28 -2.82
CA HIS A 22 -8.31 -9.63 -3.80
C HIS A 22 -7.70 -10.43 -4.95
N ARG A 23 -8.51 -11.30 -5.57
CA ARG A 23 -8.14 -12.10 -6.74
C ARG A 23 -9.32 -12.19 -7.70
N VAL A 24 -9.03 -12.32 -8.99
CA VAL A 24 -10.04 -12.56 -10.03
C VAL A 24 -10.15 -14.07 -10.27
N MET A 25 -11.37 -14.59 -10.25
CA MET A 25 -11.64 -15.99 -10.60
C MET A 25 -11.98 -16.08 -12.10
N PRO A 26 -11.45 -17.07 -12.84
CA PRO A 26 -11.83 -17.28 -14.24
C PRO A 26 -13.29 -17.72 -14.35
N THR A 27 -14.02 -17.14 -15.30
CA THR A 27 -15.47 -17.35 -15.48
C THR A 27 -15.83 -18.17 -16.72
N GLY A 28 -14.83 -18.62 -17.50
CA GLY A 28 -15.04 -19.32 -18.77
C GLY A 28 -15.57 -18.44 -19.92
N GLN A 29 -15.73 -17.14 -19.67
CA GLN A 29 -16.18 -16.15 -20.67
C GLN A 29 -15.15 -15.02 -20.79
N THR A 30 -15.16 -14.33 -21.93
CA THR A 30 -14.31 -13.16 -22.14
C THR A 30 -14.68 -12.06 -21.15
N ARG A 31 -13.68 -11.56 -20.43
CA ARG A 31 -13.82 -10.48 -19.44
C ARG A 31 -12.85 -9.36 -19.76
N TYR A 32 -13.37 -8.14 -19.86
CA TYR A 32 -12.56 -6.92 -19.94
C TYR A 32 -12.49 -6.25 -18.57
N SER A 33 -11.33 -5.70 -18.23
CA SER A 33 -11.17 -4.83 -17.07
C SER A 33 -10.17 -3.74 -17.35
N MET A 34 -10.51 -2.53 -16.90
CA MET A 34 -9.62 -1.38 -16.91
C MET A 34 -9.46 -0.93 -15.46
N ALA A 35 -8.23 -1.01 -14.96
CA ALA A 35 -7.89 -0.52 -13.63
C ALA A 35 -7.15 0.82 -13.78
N PHE A 36 -7.51 1.77 -12.93
CA PHE A 36 -6.81 3.04 -12.80
C PHE A 36 -6.23 3.11 -11.39
N PHE A 37 -4.91 3.21 -11.30
CA PHE A 37 -4.18 3.29 -10.03
C PHE A 37 -3.80 4.75 -9.76
N LEU A 38 -3.97 5.17 -8.51
CA LEU A 38 -3.63 6.51 -8.05
C LEU A 38 -2.41 6.41 -7.15
N ASP A 39 -1.32 7.02 -7.59
CA ASP A 39 -0.07 7.08 -6.84
C ASP A 39 0.22 8.53 -6.43
N PRO A 40 0.81 8.75 -5.23
CA PRO A 40 1.34 10.04 -4.86
C PRO A 40 2.45 10.51 -5.81
N ASN A 41 2.80 11.79 -5.72
CA ASN A 41 4.04 12.29 -6.34
C ASN A 41 5.23 11.44 -5.83
N PRO A 42 6.17 11.00 -6.68
CA PRO A 42 7.33 10.20 -6.28
C PRO A 42 8.16 10.80 -5.12
N ASP A 43 8.20 12.13 -5.03
CA ASP A 43 8.92 12.85 -3.96
C ASP A 43 8.11 13.00 -2.67
N CYS A 44 6.83 12.62 -2.68
CA CYS A 44 5.97 12.64 -1.49
C CYS A 44 6.51 11.68 -0.44
N VAL A 45 6.80 12.23 0.75
CA VAL A 45 7.10 11.44 1.94
C VAL A 45 5.78 10.96 2.53
N VAL A 46 5.65 9.65 2.62
CA VAL A 46 4.49 8.96 3.13
C VAL A 46 4.77 8.54 4.57
N GLU A 47 4.00 9.08 5.51
CA GLU A 47 4.17 8.83 6.95
C GLU A 47 2.83 8.73 7.69
N CYS A 48 2.87 8.32 8.96
CA CYS A 48 1.67 8.24 9.78
C CYS A 48 1.11 9.64 10.05
N LEU A 49 -0.16 9.87 9.70
CA LEU A 49 -0.84 11.12 10.04
C LEU A 49 -0.93 11.28 11.56
N GLU A 50 -0.82 12.51 12.04
CA GLU A 50 -0.88 12.84 13.48
C GLU A 50 -2.18 12.34 14.14
N THR A 51 -3.30 12.43 13.41
CA THR A 51 -4.61 11.94 13.88
C THR A 51 -4.71 10.42 13.98
N CYS A 52 -3.71 9.70 13.49
CA CYS A 52 -3.66 8.25 13.43
C CYS A 52 -2.66 7.62 14.40
N CYS A 53 -1.95 8.42 15.21
CA CYS A 53 -0.99 7.95 16.21
C CYS A 53 -1.04 8.76 17.50
N SER A 54 -0.53 8.18 18.59
CA SER A 54 -0.38 8.82 19.89
C SER A 54 0.76 8.17 20.67
N GLU A 55 1.05 8.61 21.89
CA GLU A 55 2.07 7.96 22.73
C GLU A 55 1.72 6.49 23.04
N SER A 56 0.45 6.20 23.35
CA SER A 56 -0.03 4.83 23.52
C SER A 56 -0.07 4.05 22.20
N TYR A 57 0.03 4.76 21.07
CA TYR A 57 -0.13 4.20 19.73
C TYR A 57 0.86 4.79 18.71
N PRO A 58 2.16 4.50 18.85
CA PRO A 58 3.17 5.14 18.01
C PRO A 58 3.06 4.66 16.55
N PRO A 59 3.57 5.46 15.58
CA PRO A 59 3.70 5.05 14.19
C PRO A 59 4.37 3.68 14.06
N ARG A 60 3.77 2.78 13.27
CA ARG A 60 4.26 1.41 13.12
C ARG A 60 5.37 1.26 12.08
N PHE A 61 5.41 2.16 11.11
CA PHE A 61 6.33 2.12 9.99
C PHE A 61 7.08 3.46 9.89
N PRO A 62 8.36 3.43 9.50
CA PRO A 62 9.11 4.66 9.26
C PRO A 62 8.55 5.39 8.02
N PRO A 63 8.72 6.72 7.95
CA PRO A 63 8.46 7.48 6.73
C PRO A 63 9.22 6.91 5.52
N ILE A 64 8.57 6.89 4.35
CA ILE A 64 9.16 6.41 3.09
C ILE A 64 8.73 7.31 1.94
N ARG A 65 9.60 7.57 0.96
CA ARG A 65 9.19 8.27 -0.27
C ARG A 65 8.37 7.34 -1.15
N SER A 66 7.31 7.88 -1.75
CA SER A 66 6.43 7.10 -2.63
C SER A 66 7.20 6.44 -3.79
N GLY A 67 8.18 7.16 -4.38
CA GLY A 67 9.01 6.64 -5.46
C GLY A 67 9.84 5.42 -5.03
N ASP A 68 10.53 5.51 -3.90
CA ASP A 68 11.39 4.45 -3.38
C ASP A 68 10.58 3.17 -3.08
N TYR A 69 9.41 3.35 -2.47
CA TYR A 69 8.48 2.24 -2.21
C TYR A 69 8.00 1.57 -3.51
N MET A 70 7.62 2.35 -4.53
CA MET A 70 7.14 1.79 -5.80
C MET A 70 8.25 1.06 -6.56
N GLU A 71 9.47 1.59 -6.55
CA GLU A 71 10.63 0.95 -7.16
C GLU A 71 10.92 -0.41 -6.50
N GLU A 72 10.88 -0.50 -5.16
CA GLU A 72 11.01 -1.76 -4.42
C GLU A 72 9.96 -2.78 -4.88
N ARG A 73 8.68 -2.36 -4.97
CA ARG A 73 7.58 -3.25 -5.36
C ARG A 73 7.71 -3.76 -6.79
N PHE A 74 8.16 -2.90 -7.70
CA PHE A 74 8.41 -3.30 -9.09
C PHE A 74 9.58 -4.28 -9.19
N LYS A 75 10.69 -4.03 -8.47
CA LYS A 75 11.81 -4.97 -8.41
C LYS A 75 11.39 -6.34 -7.85
N LEU A 76 10.59 -6.38 -6.79
CA LEU A 76 10.11 -7.65 -6.22
C LEU A 76 9.15 -8.41 -7.14
N THR A 77 8.39 -7.69 -7.97
CA THR A 77 7.35 -8.31 -8.83
C THR A 77 7.91 -8.72 -10.20
N TYR A 78 8.82 -7.92 -10.76
CA TYR A 78 9.29 -8.04 -12.14
C TYR A 78 10.81 -8.13 -12.27
N GLY A 79 11.56 -7.91 -11.19
CA GLY A 79 13.00 -8.12 -11.18
C GLY A 79 13.31 -9.60 -11.34
N SER A 80 13.98 -9.94 -12.43
CA SER A 80 14.54 -11.27 -12.74
C SER A 80 15.68 -11.63 -11.80
#